data_AF-A0A973AD08-F1
#
_entry.id   AF-A0A973AD08-F1
#
_cell.length_a   1.000
_cell.length_b   1.000
_cell.length_c   1.000
_cell.angle_alpha   90.00
_cell.angle_beta   90.00
_cell.angle_gamma   90.00
#
_symmetry.space_group_name_H-M   'P 1'
#
loop_
_entity.id
_entity.type
_entity.pdbx_description
1 polymer ?
#
loop_
_entity_poly.entity_id
_entity_poly.type
_entity_poly.pdbx_seq_one_letter_code
_entity_poly.pdbx_strand_id
1 'polypeptide(L)'
;MDDSDGLIFACLLDGNGGCRETDWAGVRAWKPGDGIIWVHLDRSAPAVRGWLEGESGLDPLVADALLAEDTRPRSAIFDDGVLVNLRGVNLNPDAVP
;
A
#
# COMPACT_ATOMS: atom_id res chain seq x y z
N MET A 1 -19.18 2.01 -5.49
CA MET A 1 -17.86 1.82 -4.87
C MET A 1 -18.16 1.81 -3.40
N ASP A 2 -18.04 0.63 -2.79
CA ASP A 2 -18.34 0.48 -1.37
C ASP A 2 -17.18 1.13 -0.62
N ASP A 3 -17.42 2.22 0.11
CA ASP A 3 -16.39 2.95 0.89
C ASP A 3 -15.81 2.08 2.05
N SER A 4 -16.11 0.78 2.10
CA SER A 4 -15.87 -0.11 3.22
C SER A 4 -14.63 -1.01 3.09
N ASP A 5 -14.09 -1.19 1.88
CA ASP A 5 -13.05 -2.19 1.60
C ASP A 5 -11.62 -1.61 1.50
N GLY A 6 -11.47 -0.28 1.50
CA GLY A 6 -10.20 0.43 1.73
C GLY A 6 -9.20 0.41 0.58
N LEU A 7 -9.56 -0.10 -0.59
CA LEU A 7 -8.73 0.00 -1.79
C LEU A 7 -9.00 1.34 -2.50
N ILE A 8 -8.01 2.25 -2.47
CA ILE A 8 -8.12 3.55 -3.14
C ILE A 8 -7.82 3.38 -4.64
N PHE A 9 -6.75 2.64 -4.96
CA PHE A 9 -6.28 2.44 -6.32
C PHE A 9 -5.41 1.19 -6.42
N ALA A 10 -5.52 0.44 -7.52
CA ALA A 10 -4.53 -0.56 -7.88
C ALA A 10 -4.31 -0.63 -9.39
N CYS A 11 -3.08 -0.88 -9.80
CA CYS A 11 -2.74 -1.07 -11.20
C CYS A 11 -1.48 -1.93 -11.39
N LEU A 12 -1.39 -2.52 -12.58
CA LEU A 12 -0.17 -3.16 -13.08
C LEU A 12 0.61 -2.18 -13.95
N LEU A 13 1.85 -1.89 -13.57
CA LEU A 13 2.71 -0.95 -14.29
C LEU A 13 3.24 -1.57 -15.59
N ASP A 14 3.24 -0.80 -16.67
CA ASP A 14 3.64 -1.28 -18.00
C ASP A 14 5.13 -1.05 -18.34
N GLY A 15 5.86 -0.34 -17.48
CA GLY A 15 7.28 0.02 -17.69
C GLY A 15 7.52 1.13 -18.72
N ASN A 16 6.47 1.69 -19.31
CA ASN A 16 6.51 2.75 -20.34
C ASN A 16 5.85 4.06 -19.86
N GLY A 17 5.58 4.16 -18.55
CA GLY A 17 4.95 5.32 -17.92
C GLY A 17 3.42 5.21 -17.78
N GLY A 18 2.82 4.09 -18.18
CA GLY A 18 1.41 3.79 -18.01
C GLY A 18 1.16 2.65 -17.03
N CYS A 19 -0.12 2.29 -16.90
CA CYS A 19 -0.55 1.15 -16.11
C CYS A 19 -1.91 0.63 -16.55
N ARG A 20 -2.23 -0.61 -16.18
CA ARG A 20 -3.56 -1.20 -16.33
C ARG A 20 -4.21 -1.33 -14.96
N GLU A 21 -5.31 -0.61 -14.75
CA GLU A 21 -6.06 -0.64 -13.49
C GLU A 21 -6.59 -2.03 -13.16
N THR A 22 -6.74 -2.29 -11.87
CA THR A 22 -7.30 -3.53 -11.32
C THR A 22 -7.97 -3.28 -9.97
N ASP A 23 -8.70 -4.27 -9.47
CA ASP A 23 -9.45 -4.21 -8.21
C ASP A 23 -8.91 -5.26 -7.21
N TRP A 24 -9.61 -5.46 -6.10
CA TRP A 24 -9.28 -6.47 -5.10
C TRP A 24 -9.18 -7.89 -5.68
N ALA A 25 -10.00 -8.25 -6.67
CA ALA A 25 -9.93 -9.57 -7.27
C ALA A 25 -8.61 -9.72 -8.06
N GLY A 26 -8.19 -8.68 -8.77
CA GLY A 26 -6.90 -8.67 -9.44
C GLY A 26 -5.70 -8.63 -8.50
N VAL A 27 -5.77 -7.85 -7.41
CA VAL A 27 -4.73 -7.82 -6.36
C VAL A 27 -4.55 -9.20 -5.74
N ARG A 28 -5.64 -9.90 -5.41
CA ARG A 28 -5.59 -11.26 -4.82
C ARG A 28 -5.17 -12.34 -5.82
N ALA A 29 -5.39 -12.13 -7.11
CA ALA A 29 -5.00 -13.07 -8.16
C ALA A 29 -3.54 -12.89 -8.63
N TRP A 30 -2.94 -11.73 -8.33
CA TRP A 30 -1.60 -11.37 -8.78
C TRP A 30 -0.52 -12.31 -8.25
N LYS A 31 0.48 -12.56 -9.10
CA LYS A 31 1.67 -13.34 -8.78
C LYS A 31 2.93 -12.58 -9.22
N PRO A 32 4.11 -12.84 -8.62
CA PRO A 32 5.37 -12.18 -8.99
C PRO A 32 5.71 -12.20 -10.50
N GLY A 33 5.21 -13.19 -11.26
CA GLY A 33 5.40 -13.28 -12.70
C GLY A 33 4.50 -12.37 -13.55
N ASP A 34 3.47 -11.77 -12.97
CA ASP A 34 2.48 -10.95 -13.69
C ASP A 34 2.94 -9.49 -13.92
N GLY A 35 4.11 -9.13 -13.40
CA GLY A 35 4.69 -7.77 -13.46
C GLY A 35 4.56 -7.00 -12.16
N ILE A 36 4.87 -5.70 -12.18
CA ILE A 36 4.84 -4.86 -10.97
C ILE A 36 3.43 -4.36 -10.72
N ILE A 37 2.85 -4.74 -9.58
CA ILE A 37 1.58 -4.18 -9.10
C ILE A 37 1.84 -3.03 -8.13
N TRP A 38 1.11 -1.93 -8.30
CA TRP A 38 1.01 -0.86 -7.33
C TRP A 38 -0.37 -0.92 -6.67
N VAL A 39 -0.40 -1.05 -5.36
CA VAL A 39 -1.62 -1.01 -4.54
C VAL A 39 -1.56 0.20 -3.60
N HIS A 40 -2.59 1.03 -3.64
CA HIS A 40 -2.77 2.18 -2.76
C HIS A 40 -4.01 1.96 -1.89
N LEU A 41 -3.79 1.92 -0.57
CA LEU A 41 -4.80 1.54 0.41
C LEU A 41 -5.05 2.68 1.40
N ASP A 42 -6.30 2.78 1.86
CA ASP A 42 -6.63 3.48 3.11
C ASP A 42 -6.32 2.55 4.29
N ARG A 43 -5.22 2.84 4.99
CA ARG A 43 -4.80 2.06 6.17
C ARG A 43 -5.82 2.06 7.32
N SER A 44 -6.77 3.00 7.33
CA SER A 44 -7.78 3.11 8.39
C SER A 44 -8.94 2.11 8.21
N ALA A 45 -9.09 1.55 7.01
CA ALA A 45 -10.11 0.57 6.71
C ALA A 45 -9.82 -0.77 7.41
N PRO A 46 -10.77 -1.35 8.17
CA PRO A 46 -10.57 -2.64 8.84
C PRO A 46 -10.22 -3.79 7.90
N ALA A 47 -10.77 -3.78 6.68
CA ALA A 47 -10.48 -4.79 5.66
C ALA A 47 -9.00 -4.78 5.23
N VAL A 48 -8.39 -3.59 5.15
CA VAL A 48 -6.98 -3.42 4.77
C VAL A 48 -6.05 -4.01 5.81
N ARG A 49 -6.36 -3.84 7.11
CA ARG A 49 -5.60 -4.48 8.19
C ARG A 49 -5.58 -5.99 8.03
N GLY A 50 -6.75 -6.61 7.88
CA GLY A 50 -6.85 -8.06 7.72
C GLY A 50 -6.11 -8.57 6.49
N TRP A 51 -6.17 -7.83 5.38
CA TRP A 51 -5.43 -8.18 4.17
C TRP A 51 -3.92 -8.07 4.36
N LEU A 52 -3.42 -6.99 4.96
CA LEU A 52 -1.98 -6.80 5.23
C LEU A 52 -1.41 -7.93 6.11
N GLU A 53 -2.13 -8.29 7.17
CA GLU A 53 -1.70 -9.28 8.15
C GLU A 53 -1.84 -10.74 7.65
N GLY A 54 -2.75 -11.03 6.71
CA GLY A 54 -3.11 -12.40 6.34
C GLY A 54 -2.96 -12.80 4.87
N GLU A 55 -3.13 -11.87 3.94
CA GLU A 55 -3.25 -12.18 2.50
C GLU A 55 -2.18 -11.50 1.62
N SER A 56 -1.55 -10.44 2.12
CA SER A 56 -0.64 -9.58 1.33
C SER A 56 0.66 -10.27 0.90
N GLY A 57 1.07 -11.32 1.62
CA GLY A 57 2.36 -11.98 1.44
C GLY A 57 3.55 -11.14 1.92
N LEU A 58 3.32 -10.00 2.57
CA LEU A 58 4.36 -9.20 3.20
C LEU A 58 4.87 -9.90 4.46
N ASP A 59 6.14 -9.67 4.79
CA ASP A 59 6.68 -10.06 6.09
C ASP A 59 5.83 -9.43 7.22
N PRO A 60 5.47 -10.18 8.28
CA PRO A 60 4.64 -9.65 9.38
C PRO A 60 5.18 -8.36 9.99
N LEU A 61 6.52 -8.20 10.08
CA LEU A 61 7.13 -7.00 10.60
C LEU A 61 6.94 -5.80 9.66
N VAL A 62 6.88 -6.04 8.34
CA VAL A 62 6.54 -5.01 7.35
C VAL A 62 5.07 -4.62 7.45
N ALA A 63 4.16 -5.60 7.59
CA ALA A 63 2.73 -5.35 7.77
C ALA A 63 2.48 -4.51 9.05
N ASP A 64 3.07 -4.90 10.18
CA ASP A 64 3.00 -4.15 11.44
C ASP A 64 3.54 -2.73 11.28
N ALA A 65 4.65 -2.58 10.57
CA ALA A 65 5.27 -1.28 10.35
C ALA A 65 4.43 -0.34 9.46
N LEU A 66 3.65 -0.89 8.51
CA LEU A 66 2.67 -0.15 7.71
C LEU A 66 1.44 0.26 8.52
N LEU A 67 1.08 -0.52 9.53
CA LEU A 67 -0.08 -0.30 10.41
C LEU A 67 0.24 0.54 11.65
N ALA A 68 1.53 0.79 11.93
CA ALA A 68 1.98 1.55 13.09
C ALA A 68 1.49 3.01 13.08
N GLU A 69 1.15 3.53 14.27
CA GLU A 69 0.73 4.93 14.43
C GLU A 69 1.91 5.91 14.29
N ASP A 70 3.14 5.48 14.57
CA ASP A 70 4.33 6.31 14.43
C ASP A 70 4.78 6.41 12.96
N THR A 71 4.38 7.50 12.32
CA THR A 71 4.68 7.84 10.92
C THR A 71 5.90 8.75 10.77
N ARG A 72 6.85 8.71 11.72
CA ARG A 72 8.11 9.45 11.56
C ARG A 72 8.84 9.01 10.29
N PRO A 73 9.49 9.94 9.55
CA PRO A 73 10.26 9.58 8.37
C PRO A 73 11.34 8.56 8.70
N ARG A 74 11.31 7.41 8.03
CA ARG A 74 12.30 6.35 8.19
C ARG A 74 12.38 5.48 6.94
N SER A 75 13.51 4.81 6.78
CA SER A 75 13.70 3.76 5.78
C SER A 75 14.33 2.54 6.43
N ALA A 76 13.88 1.36 6.07
CA ALA A 76 14.46 0.10 6.51
C ALA A 76 14.46 -0.91 5.36
N ILE A 77 15.52 -1.72 5.30
CA ILE A 77 15.65 -2.83 4.34
C ILE A 77 15.09 -4.08 5.02
N PHE A 78 14.26 -4.82 4.29
CA PHE A 78 13.63 -6.06 4.75
C PHE A 78 13.80 -7.10 3.66
N ASP A 79 14.70 -8.07 3.87
CA ASP A 79 15.01 -9.15 2.93
C ASP A 79 14.97 -8.72 1.45
N ASP A 80 13.87 -9.02 0.76
CA ASP A 80 13.65 -8.77 -0.67
C ASP A 80 13.00 -7.40 -1.00
N GLY A 81 12.94 -6.47 -0.03
CA GLY A 81 12.20 -5.23 -0.15
C GLY A 81 12.71 -4.08 0.73
N VAL A 82 12.05 -2.94 0.58
CA VAL A 82 12.34 -1.71 1.33
C VAL A 82 11.04 -1.14 1.87
N LEU A 83 11.01 -0.86 3.16
CA LEU A 83 9.98 -0.03 3.77
C LEU A 83 10.46 1.42 3.79
N VAL A 84 9.64 2.32 3.27
CA VAL A 84 9.88 3.76 3.35
C VAL A 84 8.65 4.43 3.93
N ASN A 85 8.84 5.16 5.02
CA ASN A 85 7.82 6.03 5.59
C ASN A 85 8.21 7.48 5.29
N LEU A 86 7.36 8.18 4.56
CA LEU A 86 7.60 9.55 4.09
C LEU A 86 6.55 10.49 4.66
N ARG A 87 6.92 11.76 4.85
CA ARG A 87 5.96 12.83 5.17
C ARG A 87 5.87 13.78 3.99
N GLY A 88 4.68 13.87 3.41
CA GLY A 88 4.35 14.96 2.49
C GLY A 88 4.05 16.23 3.27
N VAL A 89 4.22 17.37 2.62
CA VAL A 89 3.69 18.63 3.14
C VAL A 89 2.18 18.62 2.90
N ASN A 90 1.39 18.84 3.93
CA ASN A 90 -0.05 19.05 3.77
C ASN A 90 -0.28 20.50 3.34
N LEU A 91 -0.71 20.70 2.09
CA LEU A 91 -0.96 22.03 1.51
C LEU A 91 -2.39 22.52 1.75
N ASN A 92 -3.19 21.81 2.56
CA ASN A 92 -4.52 22.28 2.93
C ASN A 92 -4.41 23.62 3.68
N PRO A 93 -5.38 24.55 3.47
CA PRO A 93 -5.47 25.77 4.28
C PRO A 93 -5.42 25.42 5.76
N ASP A 94 -4.61 26.16 6.53
CA ASP A 94 -4.45 26.03 7.98
C ASP A 94 -3.77 24.73 8.48
N ALA A 95 -3.14 23.94 7.61
CA ALA A 95 -2.36 22.79 8.04
C ALA A 95 -1.12 23.22 8.85
N VAL A 96 -0.94 22.63 10.04
CA VAL A 96 0.24 22.82 10.89
C VAL A 96 1.31 21.78 10.50
N PRO A 97 2.60 22.18 10.36
CA PRO A 97 3.70 21.28 9.96
C PRO A 97 3.94 20.07 10.87
#